data_AF-X1L6I2-F1
#
_entry.id   AF-X1L6I2-F1
#
_cell.length_a   1.000
_cell.length_b   1.000
_cell.length_c   1.000
_cell.angle_alpha   90.00
_cell.angle_beta   90.00
_cell.angle_gamma   90.00
#
_symmetry.space_group_name_H-M   'P 1'
#
loop_
_entity.id
_entity.type
_entity.pdbx_description
1 polymer ?
#
loop_
_entity_poly.entity_id
_entity_poly.type
_entity_poly.pdbx_seq_one_letter_code
_entity_poly.pdbx_strand_id
1 'polypeptide(L)' 'DKSEGRILEGLRCTLLFGFNHDNKKASISFRLRVPEGKYRILDLSSQTEVNWSYDNGLRIERELEPQEVCVLKIEQV' A
#
# COMPACT_ATOMS: atom_id res chain seq x y z
N ASP A 1 7.98 -9.73 -12.66
CA ASP A 1 6.82 -9.42 -11.81
C ASP A 1 5.99 -8.38 -12.53
N LYS A 2 4.69 -8.60 -12.71
CA LYS A 2 3.77 -7.63 -13.37
C LYS A 2 3.05 -6.74 -12.35
N SER A 3 3.47 -6.81 -11.10
CA SER A 3 2.98 -5.96 -10.02
C SER A 3 3.84 -4.70 -9.93
N GLU A 4 3.22 -3.55 -9.68
CA GLU A 4 3.90 -2.27 -9.58
C GLU A 4 3.44 -1.50 -8.34
N GLY A 5 4.39 -0.86 -7.65
CA GLY A 5 4.12 0.08 -6.58
C GLY A 5 4.62 1.48 -6.95
N ARG A 6 3.80 2.50 -6.73
CA ARG A 6 4.18 3.92 -6.87
C ARG A 6 3.78 4.69 -5.63
N ILE A 7 4.63 5.64 -5.25
CA ILE A 7 4.43 6.46 -4.06
C ILE A 7 4.33 7.92 -4.52
N LEU A 8 3.35 8.62 -3.97
CA LEU A 8 3.24 10.07 -4.04
C LEU A 8 3.30 10.62 -2.62
N GLU A 9 4.35 11.37 -2.32
CA GLU A 9 4.59 11.97 -1.01
C GLU A 9 4.12 13.43 -1.01
N GLY A 10 3.27 13.79 -0.05
CA GLY A 10 2.83 15.16 0.20
C GLY A 10 3.14 15.59 1.63
N LEU A 11 2.95 16.88 1.93
CA LEU A 11 3.33 17.48 3.22
C LEU A 11 2.67 16.85 4.47
N ARG A 12 1.57 16.10 4.32
CA ARG A 12 0.81 15.53 5.45
C ARG A 12 0.33 14.09 5.23
N CYS A 13 0.52 13.54 4.04
CA CYS A 13 0.10 12.18 3.74
C CYS A 13 0.97 11.60 2.63
N THR A 14 1.10 10.28 2.66
CA THR A 14 1.69 9.51 1.58
C THR A 14 0.58 8.71 0.91
N LEU A 15 0.49 8.77 -0.42
CA LEU A 15 -0.37 7.90 -1.21
C LEU A 15 0.48 6.78 -1.81
N LEU A 16 0.05 5.54 -1.63
CA LEU A 16 0.62 4.37 -2.25
C LEU A 16 -0.37 3.83 -3.28
N PHE A 17 0.09 3.68 -4.51
CA PHE A 17 -0.64 3.07 -5.61
C PHE A 17 -0.05 1.68 -5.87
N GLY A 18 -0.90 0.67 -5.80
CA GLY A 18 -0.59 -0.70 -6.17
C GLY A 18 -1.31 -1.09 -7.44
N PHE A 19 -0.59 -1.65 -8.40
CA PHE A 19 -1.14 -2.10 -9.67
C PHE A 19 -0.86 -3.59 -9.84
N ASN A 20 -1.89 -4.36 -10.20
CA ASN A 20 -1.73 -5.69 -10.72
C ASN A 20 -1.94 -5.68 -12.25
N HIS A 21 -0.85 -5.59 -13.02
CA HIS A 21 -0.93 -5.61 -14.49
C HIS A 21 -1.11 -7.03 -15.06
N ASP A 22 -1.22 -8.06 -14.21
CA ASP A 22 -1.44 -9.43 -14.66
C ASP A 22 -2.92 -9.75 -14.90
N ASN A 23 -3.17 -10.85 -15.58
CA ASN A 23 -4.51 -11.43 -15.80
C ASN A 23 -4.89 -12.44 -14.73
N LYS A 24 -4.17 -12.45 -13.60
CA LYS A 24 -4.36 -13.36 -12.47
C LYS A 24 -4.31 -12.56 -11.18
N LYS A 25 -4.97 -13.07 -10.15
CA LYS A 25 -4.88 -12.54 -8.79
C LYS A 25 -3.43 -12.57 -8.29
N ALA A 26 -2.97 -11.50 -7.65
CA ALA A 26 -1.61 -11.35 -7.16
C ALA A 26 -1.59 -10.98 -5.68
N SER A 27 -0.66 -11.58 -4.92
CA SER A 27 -0.34 -11.16 -3.56
C SER A 27 0.88 -10.22 -3.62
N ILE A 28 0.67 -8.95 -3.31
CA ILE A 28 1.68 -7.90 -3.40
C ILE A 28 2.09 -7.47 -1.99
N SER A 29 3.40 -7.41 -1.76
CA SER A 29 3.99 -6.89 -0.52
C SER A 29 4.70 -5.58 -0.79
N PHE A 30 4.13 -4.47 -0.33
CA PHE A 30 4.77 -3.16 -0.38
C PHE A 30 5.64 -2.98 0.85
N ARG A 31 6.90 -2.58 0.66
CA ARG A 31 7.83 -2.24 1.74
C ARG A 31 8.29 -0.80 1.57
N LEU A 32 7.85 0.06 2.45
CA LEU A 32 8.18 1.49 2.43
C LEU A 32 9.30 1.78 3.43
N ARG A 33 10.30 2.53 2.96
CA ARG A 33 11.38 3.04 3.82
C ARG A 33 10.90 4.33 4.48
N VAL A 34 10.17 4.18 5.58
CA VAL A 34 9.67 5.27 6.42
C VAL A 34 10.15 5.05 7.85
N PRO A 35 10.17 6.08 8.71
CA PRO A 35 10.58 5.95 10.11
C PRO A 35 9.75 4.89 10.86
N GLU A 36 10.30 4.35 11.93
CA GLU A 36 9.52 3.49 12.83
C GLU A 36 8.46 4.33 13.56
N GLY A 37 7.24 3.81 13.69
CA GLY A 37 6.14 4.53 14.31
C GLY A 37 4.79 3.84 14.14
N LYS A 38 3.75 4.47 14.67
CA LYS A 38 2.37 4.03 14.42
C LYS A 38 1.87 4.66 13.14
N TYR A 39 1.23 3.83 12.33
CA TYR A 39 0.63 4.24 11.07
C TYR A 39 -0.85 3.95 11.07
N ARG A 40 -1.60 4.85 10.43
CA ARG A 40 -2.96 4.62 9.98
C ARG A 40 -2.93 4.49 8.46
N ILE A 41 -3.43 3.36 7.95
CA ILE A 41 -3.46 3.08 6.52
C ILE A 41 -4.90 2.83 6.12
N LEU A 42 -5.41 3.66 5.22
CA LEU A 42 -6.79 3.58 4.73
C LEU A 42 -6.78 3.17 3.26
N ASP A 43 -7.55 2.14 2.92
CA ASP A 43 -7.90 1.88 1.52
C ASP A 43 -8.96 2.89 1.08
N LEU A 44 -8.63 3.72 0.09
CA LEU A 44 -9.51 4.79 -0.35
C LEU A 44 -10.72 4.28 -1.15
N SER A 45 -10.66 3.06 -1.70
CA SER A 45 -11.79 2.47 -2.43
C SER A 45 -12.88 1.96 -1.48
N SER A 46 -12.48 1.23 -0.43
CA SER A 46 -13.40 0.62 0.53
C SER A 46 -13.65 1.46 1.78
N GLN A 47 -12.83 2.50 2.01
CA GLN A 47 -12.82 3.31 3.24
C GLN A 47 -12.55 2.47 4.51
N THR A 48 -11.80 1.38 4.37
CA THR A 48 -11.45 0.49 5.49
C THR A 48 -9.97 0.59 5.84
N GLU A 49 -9.65 0.40 7.11
CA GLU A 49 -8.25 0.34 7.54
C GLU A 49 -7.59 -0.96 7.07
N VAL A 50 -6.32 -0.85 6.70
CA VAL A 50 -5.50 -1.94 6.20
C VAL A 50 -4.48 -2.32 7.26
N ASN A 51 -4.39 -3.61 7.55
CA ASN A 51 -3.37 -4.13 8.46
C ASN A 51 -1.97 -3.93 7.88
N TRP A 52 -1.02 -3.63 8.77
CA TRP A 52 0.37 -3.44 8.42
C TRP A 52 1.27 -4.00 9.51
N SER A 53 2.53 -4.21 9.17
CA SER A 53 3.58 -4.58 10.11
C SER A 53 4.82 -3.72 9.87
N TYR A 54 5.70 -3.66 10.85
CA TYR A 54 6.98 -2.97 10.73
C TYR A 54 8.11 -3.99 10.90
N ASP A 55 8.88 -4.22 9.84
CA ASP A 55 10.08 -5.05 9.84
C ASP A 55 11.07 -4.42 8.86
N ASN A 56 12.02 -3.65 9.40
CA ASN A 56 12.98 -2.87 8.62
C ASN A 56 12.32 -1.97 7.55
N GLY A 57 11.13 -1.46 7.87
CA GLY A 57 10.26 -0.68 6.99
C GLY A 57 8.79 -1.02 7.19
N LEU A 58 7.91 -0.12 6.76
CA LEU A 58 6.47 -0.34 6.81
C LEU A 58 6.06 -1.33 5.72
N ARG A 59 5.57 -2.50 6.14
CA ARG A 59 5.13 -3.58 5.27
C ARG A 59 3.60 -3.64 5.20
N ILE A 60 3.08 -3.63 3.98
CA ILE A 60 1.65 -3.71 3.68
C ILE A 60 1.44 -4.84 2.68
N GLU A 61 0.54 -5.77 2.99
CA GLU A 61 0.22 -6.89 2.12
C GLU A 61 -1.18 -6.74 1.56
N ARG A 62 -1.33 -6.98 0.25
CA ARG A 62 -2.60 -6.88 -0.46
C ARG A 62 -2.75 -8.02 -1.43
N GLU A 63 -3.95 -8.58 -1.49
CA GLU A 63 -4.37 -9.35 -2.65
C GLU A 63 -5.07 -8.42 -3.62
N LEU A 64 -4.62 -8.39 -4.87
CA LEU A 64 -5.23 -7.62 -5.95
C LEU A 64 -5.74 -8.56 -7.04
N GLU A 65 -6.99 -8.36 -7.45
CA GLU A 65 -7.61 -9.02 -8.59
C GLU A 65 -6.91 -8.62 -9.91
N PRO A 66 -7.13 -9.36 -11.02
CA PRO A 66 -6.57 -9.00 -12.32
C PRO A 66 -6.92 -7.56 -12.73
N GLN A 67 -5.92 -6.79 -13.15
CA GLN A 67 -6.07 -5.38 -13.55
C GLN A 67 -6.55 -4.43 -12.43
N GLU A 68 -6.57 -4.88 -11.17
CA GLU A 68 -6.98 -4.03 -10.05
C GLU A 68 -5.90 -2.97 -9.73
N VAL A 69 -6.38 -1.79 -9.37
CA VAL A 69 -5.59 -0.71 -8.79
C VAL A 69 -6.05 -0.47 -7.36
N CYS A 70 -5.13 -0.56 -6.40
CA CYS A 70 -5.40 -0.13 -5.03
C CYS A 70 -4.74 1.23 -4.76
N VAL A 71 -5.43 2.06 -3.98
CA VAL A 71 -4.91 3.36 -3.55
C VAL A 71 -5.02 3.45 -2.04
N LEU A 72 -3.87 3.49 -1.38
CA LEU A 72 -3.77 3.55 0.07
C LEU A 72 -3.33 4.93 0.51
N LYS A 73 -4.03 5.50 1.48
CA LYS A 73 -3.59 6.69 2.20
C LYS A 73 -2.88 6.28 3.47
N ILE A 74 -1.66 6.76 3.64
CA ILE A 74 -0.77 6.42 4.75
C ILE A 74 -0.49 7.68 5.56
N GLU A 75 -0.76 7.62 6.86
CA GLU A 75 -0.56 8.69 7.83
C GLU A 75 0.19 8.16 9.05
N GLN A 76 1.21 8.87 9.51
CA GLN A 76 1.88 8.57 10.77
C GLN A 76 1.10 9.25 11.92
N VAL A 77 0.85 8.52 13.00
CA VAL A 77 0.01 8.94 14.14
C VAL A 77 0.82 9.06 15.42
#